data_AF-Q5M900-F1
#
_entry.id   AF-Q5M900-F1
#
_cell.length_a   1.000
_cell.length_b   1.000
_cell.length_c   1.000
_cell.angle_alpha   90.00
_cell.angle_beta   90.00
_cell.angle_gamma   90.00
#
_symmetry.space_group_name_H-M   'P 1'
#
loop_
_entity.id
_entity.type
_entity.pdbx_description
1 polymer ?
#
loop_
_entity_poly.entity_id
_entity_poly.type
_entity_poly.pdbx_seq_one_letter_code
_entity_poly.pdbx_strand_id
1 'polypeptide(L)'
;MRHLLLLFLCPCAIGVAFHLWLFNFSGLFTWFPVWSQRSYDIVVGVLSARHNHELRNVIRHTWLQHLKQHSSLSQRILVKFIIGSHGCDIPVEDREDPYSCKLLNITNPTFKQEIESFSIPDIAALLTEHHVVNVNFRVLYPVVITRLGVFQHDSAAGFHRNITVKLFQTEHEEALFSARFSPASSGVQVNGIWYKPVEQFILPEGFEGTVVWESHDPEGLLSGNVHRVIVNDGGGIFRITTVKEGLLPYEFTEGVEGIAGGFTYTIHEGEALLNTLETRPERIQIHLAALEKEDALLQEESTTFQDIVFVHVVDTYRNVPSKLLNFYQWTAEFTSFEFLLKTDDDCFIDIENVLEKIAHKQLQKENTWWGNFRLNWAVDRTGKWQELEYLSPAYPAFACGSGYVISQDIVQWLASNSQRLKTYQGEDVSMGIWMSAIGPSRYQDSHWLCEKKCEAGMLSSPQYTPQELLELWQQKERCGNPCACEDR
;
A
#
# COMPACT_ATOMS: atom_id res chain seq x y z
N MET A 1 -78.83 -26.34 8.43
CA MET A 1 -78.11 -27.51 7.88
C MET A 1 -76.68 -27.49 8.44
N ARG A 2 -76.43 -27.99 9.66
CA ARG A 2 -75.88 -29.34 9.91
C ARG A 2 -75.41 -30.09 8.66
N HIS A 3 -74.10 -30.38 8.64
CA HIS A 3 -73.33 -31.24 7.72
C HIS A 3 -72.43 -30.52 6.70
N LEU A 4 -71.37 -29.86 7.17
CA LEU A 4 -70.11 -29.72 6.42
C LEU A 4 -68.89 -29.42 7.33
N LEU A 5 -68.95 -29.88 8.59
CA LEU A 5 -67.96 -29.59 9.62
C LEU A 5 -66.85 -30.66 9.76
N LEU A 6 -66.65 -31.50 8.74
CA LEU A 6 -65.71 -32.64 8.82
C LEU A 6 -64.58 -32.65 7.79
N LEU A 7 -64.38 -31.57 7.02
CA LEU A 7 -63.25 -31.49 6.06
C LEU A 7 -62.15 -30.49 6.44
N PHE A 8 -62.28 -29.75 7.55
CA PHE A 8 -61.26 -28.77 7.98
C PHE A 8 -60.19 -29.30 8.95
N LEU A 9 -60.22 -30.59 9.30
CA LEU A 9 -59.16 -31.20 10.13
C LEU A 9 -57.96 -31.72 9.33
N CYS A 10 -58.02 -31.72 8.00
CA CYS A 10 -56.93 -32.21 7.15
C CYS A 10 -55.69 -31.27 7.09
N PRO A 11 -55.81 -29.93 6.98
CA PRO A 11 -54.63 -29.08 6.80
C PRO A 11 -53.77 -28.96 8.08
N CYS A 12 -54.36 -29.04 9.28
CA CYS A 12 -53.58 -28.99 10.52
C CYS A 12 -52.76 -30.28 10.73
N ALA A 13 -53.32 -31.45 10.40
CA ALA A 13 -52.59 -32.71 10.47
C ALA A 13 -51.45 -32.77 9.45
N ILE A 14 -51.65 -32.25 8.24
CA ILE A 14 -50.59 -32.13 7.23
C ILE A 14 -49.51 -31.14 7.68
N GLY A 15 -49.90 -29.99 8.26
CA GLY A 15 -48.95 -29.02 8.80
C GLY A 15 -48.07 -29.58 9.90
N VAL A 16 -48.65 -30.32 10.85
CA VAL A 16 -47.89 -31.00 11.92
C VAL A 16 -47.04 -32.14 11.37
N ALA A 17 -47.55 -32.93 10.41
CA ALA A 17 -46.76 -33.97 9.76
C ALA A 17 -45.59 -33.38 8.97
N PHE A 18 -45.77 -32.24 8.29
CA PHE A 18 -44.70 -31.56 7.57
C PHE A 18 -43.68 -30.94 8.52
N HIS A 19 -44.12 -30.38 9.65
CA HIS A 19 -43.22 -29.85 10.67
C HIS A 19 -42.42 -30.97 11.37
N LEU A 20 -43.06 -32.10 11.67
CA LEU A 20 -42.41 -33.28 12.24
C LEU A 20 -41.51 -33.98 11.21
N TRP A 21 -41.86 -33.95 9.93
CA TRP A 21 -41.01 -34.45 8.85
C TRP A 21 -39.77 -33.56 8.66
N LEU A 22 -39.92 -32.24 8.67
CA LEU A 22 -38.80 -31.29 8.67
C LEU A 22 -37.93 -31.40 9.93
N PHE A 23 -38.52 -31.60 11.12
CA PHE A 23 -37.76 -31.83 12.35
C PHE A 23 -37.05 -33.19 12.35
N ASN A 24 -37.67 -34.26 11.84
CA ASN A 24 -36.99 -35.54 11.69
C ASN A 24 -35.93 -35.52 10.58
N PHE A 25 -36.08 -34.68 9.54
CA PHE A 25 -35.02 -34.46 8.54
C PHE A 25 -33.89 -33.54 9.04
N SER A 26 -34.15 -32.68 10.03
CA SER A 26 -33.05 -31.95 10.70
C SER A 26 -32.14 -32.87 11.53
N GLY A 27 -32.55 -34.11 11.80
CA GLY A 27 -31.69 -35.16 12.38
C GLY A 27 -30.81 -35.91 11.37
N LEU A 28 -31.01 -35.71 10.06
CA LEU A 28 -30.29 -36.46 9.00
C LEU A 28 -29.31 -35.62 8.19
N PHE A 29 -29.14 -34.33 8.51
CA PHE A 29 -28.12 -33.47 7.90
C PHE A 29 -26.80 -33.38 8.68
N THR A 30 -26.60 -34.16 9.74
CA THR A 30 -25.31 -34.26 10.45
C THR A 30 -24.39 -35.36 9.91
N TRP A 31 -24.71 -35.96 8.76
CA TRP A 31 -23.88 -36.97 8.10
C TRP A 31 -23.20 -36.44 6.84
N PHE A 32 -22.90 -35.14 6.79
CA PHE A 32 -21.63 -34.78 6.17
C PHE A 32 -20.56 -35.23 7.16
N PRO A 33 -19.64 -36.14 6.79
CA PRO A 33 -18.46 -36.33 7.62
C PRO A 33 -17.87 -34.94 7.74
N VAL A 34 -17.88 -34.37 8.96
CA VAL A 34 -16.92 -33.34 9.33
C VAL A 34 -15.61 -34.02 9.01
N TRP A 35 -15.03 -33.71 7.84
CA TRP A 35 -13.69 -34.11 7.52
C TRP A 35 -12.91 -33.74 8.78
N SER A 36 -12.29 -34.74 9.43
CA SER A 36 -11.39 -34.45 10.53
C SER A 36 -10.21 -33.71 9.89
N GLN A 37 -10.39 -32.43 9.63
CA GLN A 37 -9.41 -31.57 9.05
C GLN A 37 -8.35 -31.51 10.13
N ARG A 38 -7.19 -32.10 9.82
CA ARG A 38 -6.02 -32.07 10.69
C ARG A 38 -5.86 -30.64 11.21
N SER A 39 -5.93 -30.47 12.52
CA SER A 39 -5.71 -29.17 13.14
C SER A 39 -4.23 -28.96 13.35
N TYR A 40 -3.72 -27.82 12.89
CA TYR A 40 -2.33 -27.41 13.08
C TYR A 40 -2.18 -26.55 14.34
N ASP A 41 -1.02 -26.58 14.97
CA ASP A 41 -0.71 -25.60 16.02
C ASP A 41 -0.43 -24.24 15.38
N ILE A 42 0.31 -24.25 14.25
CA ILE A 42 0.67 -23.04 13.50
C ILE A 42 0.45 -23.26 12.00
N VAL A 43 -0.20 -22.29 11.35
CA VAL A 43 -0.12 -22.08 9.90
C VAL A 43 0.87 -20.95 9.63
N VAL A 44 1.90 -21.20 8.83
CA VAL A 44 2.91 -20.22 8.43
C VAL A 44 2.58 -19.73 7.03
N GLY A 45 2.26 -18.44 6.91
CA GLY A 45 2.09 -17.74 5.63
C GLY A 45 3.37 -16.97 5.28
N VAL A 46 4.04 -17.37 4.21
CA VAL A 46 5.26 -16.71 3.71
C VAL A 46 4.89 -15.85 2.50
N LEU A 47 4.87 -14.53 2.64
CA LEU A 47 4.65 -13.63 1.52
C LEU A 47 5.84 -13.70 0.57
N SER A 48 5.59 -14.05 -0.70
CA SER A 48 6.65 -14.19 -1.70
C SER A 48 6.24 -13.60 -3.04
N ALA A 49 7.09 -12.78 -3.65
CA ALA A 49 6.82 -12.25 -4.99
C ALA A 49 6.93 -13.36 -6.04
N ARG A 50 6.18 -13.24 -7.14
CA ARG A 50 6.18 -14.23 -8.24
C ARG A 50 7.59 -14.64 -8.71
N HIS A 51 8.45 -13.65 -8.96
CA HIS A 51 9.84 -13.84 -9.42
C HIS A 51 10.83 -14.31 -8.33
N ASN A 52 10.44 -14.36 -7.05
CA ASN A 52 11.31 -14.77 -5.94
C ASN A 52 11.48 -16.29 -5.81
N HIS A 53 11.61 -17.01 -6.94
CA HIS A 53 11.80 -18.47 -6.93
C HIS A 53 13.02 -18.86 -6.07
N GLU A 54 14.15 -18.16 -6.19
CA GLU A 54 15.36 -18.51 -5.43
C GLU A 54 15.17 -18.43 -3.92
N LEU A 55 14.47 -17.41 -3.42
CA LEU A 55 14.14 -17.27 -2.00
C LEU A 55 13.23 -18.42 -1.52
N ARG A 56 12.17 -18.73 -2.27
CA ARG A 56 11.32 -19.90 -1.96
C ARG A 56 12.13 -21.20 -1.96
N ASN A 57 13.02 -21.36 -2.93
CA ASN A 57 13.85 -22.55 -3.04
C ASN A 57 14.83 -22.70 -1.86
N VAL A 58 15.47 -21.61 -1.42
CA VAL A 58 16.33 -21.65 -0.23
C VAL A 58 15.54 -21.97 1.02
N ILE A 59 14.34 -21.39 1.21
CA ILE A 59 13.47 -21.76 2.33
C ILE A 59 13.17 -23.26 2.32
N ARG A 60 12.82 -23.82 1.14
CA ARG A 60 12.57 -25.26 0.97
C ARG A 60 13.76 -26.16 1.30
N HIS A 61 14.99 -25.65 1.23
CA HIS A 61 16.24 -26.35 1.52
C HIS A 61 16.87 -25.98 2.88
N THR A 62 16.18 -25.17 3.68
CA THR A 62 16.64 -24.75 5.00
C THR A 62 15.61 -25.16 6.06
N TRP A 63 15.00 -24.19 6.75
CA TRP A 63 14.11 -24.45 7.86
C TRP A 63 12.86 -25.24 7.44
N LEU A 64 12.33 -25.05 6.22
CA LEU A 64 11.18 -25.83 5.75
C LEU A 64 11.54 -27.30 5.47
N GLN A 65 12.78 -27.58 5.01
CA GLN A 65 13.24 -28.96 4.86
C GLN A 65 13.32 -29.64 6.22
N HIS A 66 13.95 -28.96 7.17
CA HIS A 66 14.09 -29.42 8.54
C HIS A 66 12.72 -29.73 9.17
N LEU A 67 11.74 -28.83 9.02
CA LEU A 67 10.36 -29.07 9.46
C LEU A 67 9.75 -30.34 8.85
N LYS A 68 9.94 -30.56 7.54
CA LYS A 68 9.40 -31.73 6.83
C LYS A 68 10.04 -33.05 7.27
N GLN A 69 11.33 -33.03 7.63
CA GLN A 69 12.06 -34.22 8.09
C GLN A 69 11.70 -34.65 9.52
N HIS A 70 11.23 -33.72 10.36
CA HIS A 70 10.82 -34.00 11.73
C HIS A 70 9.30 -34.23 11.80
N SER A 71 8.88 -35.49 11.97
CA SER A 71 7.45 -35.86 12.00
C SER A 71 6.64 -35.15 13.10
N SER A 72 7.26 -34.87 14.24
CA SER A 72 6.65 -34.11 15.34
C SER A 72 6.35 -32.65 14.95
N LEU A 73 7.15 -32.04 14.09
CA LEU A 73 6.98 -30.66 13.62
C LEU A 73 6.04 -30.60 12.41
N SER A 74 6.25 -31.46 11.41
CA SER A 74 5.40 -31.52 10.20
C SER A 74 3.95 -31.94 10.49
N GLN A 75 3.67 -32.48 11.68
CA GLN A 75 2.31 -32.71 12.17
C GLN A 75 1.61 -31.51 12.75
N ARG A 76 2.37 -30.54 13.23
CA ARG A 76 1.87 -29.38 13.97
C ARG A 76 1.92 -28.10 13.14
N ILE A 77 2.76 -28.05 12.10
CA ILE A 77 2.98 -26.85 11.30
C ILE A 77 2.60 -27.07 9.84
N LEU A 78 1.77 -26.19 9.29
CA LEU A 78 1.52 -26.06 7.86
C LEU A 78 2.25 -24.83 7.34
N VAL A 79 3.03 -24.95 6.26
CA VAL A 79 3.72 -23.81 5.64
C VAL A 79 3.19 -23.61 4.23
N LYS A 80 2.86 -22.36 3.88
CA LYS A 80 2.42 -21.97 2.54
C LYS A 80 3.07 -20.67 2.09
N PHE A 81 3.63 -20.67 0.88
CA PHE A 81 4.00 -19.46 0.17
C PHE A 81 2.74 -18.81 -0.41
N ILE A 82 2.61 -17.50 -0.21
CA ILE A 82 1.49 -16.71 -0.70
C ILE A 82 1.98 -15.95 -1.93
N ILE A 83 1.34 -16.17 -3.07
CA ILE A 83 1.72 -15.55 -4.35
C ILE A 83 0.48 -14.94 -5.00
N GLY A 84 0.58 -13.71 -5.53
CA GLY A 84 -0.49 -13.13 -6.33
C GLY A 84 -0.66 -13.89 -7.65
N SER A 85 -1.89 -14.28 -7.96
CA SER A 85 -2.20 -15.13 -9.11
C SER A 85 -1.99 -14.44 -10.45
N HIS A 86 -1.90 -13.10 -10.48
CA HIS A 86 -1.68 -12.32 -11.70
C HIS A 86 -0.36 -11.54 -11.60
N GLY A 87 0.47 -11.59 -12.64
CA GLY A 87 1.55 -10.62 -12.82
C GLY A 87 1.00 -9.26 -13.25
N CYS A 88 1.73 -8.17 -12.97
CA CYS A 88 1.38 -6.86 -13.49
C CYS A 88 1.72 -6.78 -14.99
N ASP A 89 0.73 -6.52 -15.84
CA ASP A 89 0.83 -6.45 -17.31
C ASP A 89 1.56 -5.23 -17.85
N ILE A 90 1.96 -4.30 -16.98
CA ILE A 90 2.72 -3.10 -17.32
C ILE A 90 4.20 -3.30 -16.97
N PRO A 91 5.15 -3.12 -17.91
CA PRO A 91 6.60 -3.10 -17.63
C PRO A 91 6.95 -2.08 -16.54
N VAL A 92 7.96 -2.32 -15.71
CA VAL A 92 8.28 -1.48 -14.54
C VAL A 92 8.53 -0.02 -14.93
N GLU A 93 9.25 0.19 -16.01
CA GLU A 93 9.61 1.48 -16.62
C GLU A 93 8.41 2.25 -17.20
N ASP A 94 7.28 1.59 -17.40
CA ASP A 94 6.04 2.19 -17.92
C ASP A 94 5.00 2.44 -16.82
N ARG A 95 5.34 2.20 -15.55
CA ARG A 95 4.43 2.40 -14.41
C ARG A 95 4.50 3.83 -13.87
N GLU A 96 3.40 4.33 -13.34
CA GLU A 96 3.33 5.60 -12.59
C GLU A 96 4.13 5.54 -11.27
N ASP A 97 4.31 4.33 -10.74
CA ASP A 97 5.12 4.02 -9.57
C ASP A 97 5.59 2.56 -9.71
N PRO A 98 6.88 2.26 -9.49
CA PRO A 98 7.44 0.92 -9.75
C PRO A 98 6.81 -0.18 -8.87
N TYR A 99 6.22 0.20 -7.74
CA TYR A 99 5.62 -0.70 -6.76
C TYR A 99 4.15 -1.02 -7.05
N SER A 100 3.50 -0.29 -7.96
CA SER A 100 2.09 -0.42 -8.32
C SER A 100 1.90 -1.15 -9.67
N CYS A 101 0.65 -1.26 -10.15
CA CYS A 101 0.35 -1.68 -11.52
C CYS A 101 -0.53 -0.63 -12.21
N LYS A 102 -0.05 0.61 -12.28
CA LYS A 102 -0.74 1.71 -12.93
C LYS A 102 0.14 2.26 -14.04
N LEU A 103 -0.42 2.45 -15.23
CA LEU A 103 0.31 2.93 -16.40
C LEU A 103 0.66 4.41 -16.24
N LEU A 104 1.91 4.77 -16.52
CA LEU A 104 2.33 6.16 -16.69
C LEU A 104 1.73 6.72 -17.98
N ASN A 105 0.56 7.33 -17.86
CA ASN A 105 -0.23 7.80 -18.99
C ASN A 105 0.18 9.22 -19.43
N ILE A 106 1.36 9.33 -20.04
CA ILE A 106 1.82 10.58 -20.66
C ILE A 106 1.42 10.62 -22.14
N THR A 107 0.71 11.67 -22.57
CA THR A 107 0.19 11.85 -23.93
C THR A 107 0.68 13.15 -24.55
N ASN A 108 1.32 13.09 -25.72
CA ASN A 108 1.80 14.28 -26.45
C ASN A 108 2.59 15.30 -25.60
N PRO A 109 3.67 14.90 -24.92
CA PRO A 109 4.49 15.81 -24.14
C PRO A 109 5.07 16.94 -25.01
N THR A 110 5.02 18.17 -24.50
CA THR A 110 5.53 19.36 -25.21
C THR A 110 7.00 19.58 -24.87
N PHE A 111 7.89 19.44 -25.85
CA PHE A 111 9.35 19.50 -25.64
C PHE A 111 9.95 20.87 -25.90
N LYS A 112 11.07 21.16 -25.21
CA LYS A 112 11.94 22.34 -25.44
C LYS A 112 11.20 23.68 -25.41
N GLN A 113 10.03 23.71 -24.78
CA GLN A 113 9.21 24.90 -24.60
C GLN A 113 8.87 25.02 -23.12
N GLU A 114 8.78 26.27 -22.68
CA GLU A 114 8.29 26.60 -21.35
C GLU A 114 6.76 26.48 -21.35
N ILE A 115 6.23 25.68 -20.41
CA ILE A 115 4.80 25.38 -20.30
C ILE A 115 4.22 26.17 -19.12
N GLU A 116 3.11 26.87 -19.34
CA GLU A 116 2.33 27.52 -18.28
C GLU A 116 1.39 26.49 -17.65
N SER A 117 1.62 26.11 -16.38
CA SER A 117 0.86 25.06 -15.67
C SER A 117 -0.65 25.31 -15.56
N PHE A 118 -1.05 26.58 -15.51
CA PHE A 118 -2.44 26.98 -15.38
C PHE A 118 -2.77 28.10 -16.35
N SER A 119 -3.96 28.04 -16.93
CA SER A 119 -4.53 29.13 -17.72
C SER A 119 -5.95 29.43 -17.28
N ILE A 120 -6.33 30.70 -17.37
CA ILE A 120 -7.64 31.18 -16.93
C ILE A 120 -8.42 31.63 -18.18
N PRO A 121 -9.55 30.98 -18.52
CA PRO A 121 -10.37 31.42 -19.64
C PRO A 121 -11.14 32.72 -19.36
N ASP A 122 -11.54 32.96 -18.10
CA ASP A 122 -12.22 34.20 -17.68
C ASP A 122 -11.75 34.64 -16.27
N ILE A 123 -10.99 35.74 -16.21
CA ILE A 123 -10.47 36.32 -14.95
C ILE A 123 -11.61 36.78 -14.04
N ALA A 124 -12.76 37.17 -14.59
CA ALA A 124 -13.91 37.62 -13.79
C ALA A 124 -14.52 36.50 -12.93
N ALA A 125 -14.23 35.23 -13.25
CA ALA A 125 -14.69 34.07 -12.47
C ALA A 125 -13.84 33.79 -11.22
N LEU A 126 -12.68 34.44 -11.06
CA LEU A 126 -11.81 34.34 -9.90
C LEU A 126 -12.32 35.32 -8.83
N LEU A 127 -13.19 34.86 -7.93
CA LEU A 127 -13.73 35.69 -6.86
C LEU A 127 -13.67 34.92 -5.54
N THR A 128 -12.51 34.94 -4.89
CA THR A 128 -12.38 34.49 -3.51
C THR A 128 -11.35 35.37 -2.79
N GLU A 129 -11.69 35.89 -1.62
CA GLU A 129 -10.86 36.83 -0.84
C GLU A 129 -10.07 36.09 0.25
N HIS A 130 -9.27 35.09 -0.14
CA HIS A 130 -8.42 34.37 0.81
C HIS A 130 -7.02 34.98 0.84
N HIS A 131 -6.46 35.15 2.04
CA HIS A 131 -5.10 35.67 2.22
C HIS A 131 -4.01 34.64 1.95
N VAL A 132 -4.33 33.34 2.15
CA VAL A 132 -3.44 32.23 1.86
C VAL A 132 -4.20 31.19 1.06
N VAL A 133 -3.64 30.81 -0.09
CA VAL A 133 -4.21 29.84 -1.02
C VAL A 133 -3.11 28.85 -1.38
N ASN A 134 -3.43 27.56 -1.43
CA ASN A 134 -2.46 26.52 -1.77
C ASN A 134 -3.01 25.50 -2.77
N VAL A 135 -2.10 24.89 -3.53
CA VAL A 135 -2.38 23.74 -4.38
C VAL A 135 -1.26 22.71 -4.25
N ASN A 136 -1.63 21.45 -4.09
CA ASN A 136 -0.68 20.34 -4.07
C ASN A 136 -0.58 19.73 -5.47
N PHE A 137 0.60 19.27 -5.83
CA PHE A 137 0.83 18.57 -7.07
C PHE A 137 1.89 17.49 -6.91
N ARG A 138 1.83 16.51 -7.80
CA ARG A 138 2.78 15.41 -7.90
C ARG A 138 3.42 15.37 -9.27
N VAL A 139 4.73 15.27 -9.30
CA VAL A 139 5.52 15.09 -10.52
C VAL A 139 5.52 13.61 -10.89
N LEU A 140 5.09 13.29 -12.11
CA LEU A 140 5.08 11.92 -12.66
C LEU A 140 6.25 11.68 -13.61
N TYR A 141 6.92 12.74 -14.08
CA TYR A 141 8.16 12.66 -14.83
C TYR A 141 9.00 13.92 -14.57
N PRO A 142 10.35 13.84 -14.48
CA PRO A 142 11.16 14.96 -14.01
C PRO A 142 10.93 16.29 -14.75
N VAL A 143 10.79 17.38 -13.98
CA VAL A 143 10.58 18.74 -14.51
C VAL A 143 11.52 19.75 -13.89
N VAL A 144 11.73 20.87 -14.57
CA VAL A 144 12.43 22.03 -14.03
C VAL A 144 11.45 23.18 -13.92
N ILE A 145 11.22 23.68 -12.71
CA ILE A 145 10.42 24.89 -12.49
C ILE A 145 11.27 26.09 -12.89
N THR A 146 10.75 26.95 -13.77
CA THR A 146 11.49 28.10 -14.30
C THR A 146 10.97 29.43 -13.75
N ARG A 147 9.66 29.56 -13.51
CA ARG A 147 9.05 30.76 -12.91
C ARG A 147 7.91 30.40 -11.97
N LEU A 148 7.70 31.24 -10.96
CA LEU A 148 6.46 31.27 -10.17
C LEU A 148 5.65 32.49 -10.60
N GLY A 149 4.33 32.41 -10.50
CA GLY A 149 3.42 33.42 -10.99
C GLY A 149 2.15 33.58 -10.17
N VAL A 150 1.50 34.72 -10.39
CA VAL A 150 0.35 35.21 -9.62
C VAL A 150 -0.71 35.80 -10.55
N PHE A 151 -1.97 35.58 -10.18
CA PHE A 151 -3.11 36.23 -10.82
C PHE A 151 -3.26 37.66 -10.28
N GLN A 152 -3.72 38.57 -11.14
CA GLN A 152 -4.04 39.94 -10.74
C GLN A 152 -5.18 40.50 -11.59
N HIS A 153 -5.97 41.41 -11.01
CA HIS A 153 -6.90 42.25 -11.75
C HIS A 153 -6.17 43.36 -12.53
N ASP A 154 -6.77 43.80 -13.65
CA ASP A 154 -6.30 44.88 -14.53
C ASP A 154 -4.81 44.82 -14.95
N SER A 155 -4.55 44.11 -16.05
CA SER A 155 -3.22 43.95 -16.67
C SER A 155 -2.51 45.26 -17.01
N ALA A 156 -3.25 46.34 -17.26
CA ALA A 156 -2.71 47.57 -17.84
C ALA A 156 -1.97 48.50 -16.84
N ALA A 157 -2.28 48.44 -15.54
CA ALA A 157 -1.82 49.43 -14.57
C ALA A 157 -0.56 49.02 -13.78
N GLY A 158 -0.10 47.77 -13.95
CA GLY A 158 1.04 47.21 -13.23
C GLY A 158 0.65 46.47 -11.95
N PHE A 159 1.63 45.86 -11.27
CA PHE A 159 1.39 45.14 -10.03
C PHE A 159 1.15 46.11 -8.87
N HIS A 160 0.02 46.01 -8.17
CA HIS A 160 -0.33 46.98 -7.11
C HIS A 160 -0.29 46.42 -5.69
N ARG A 161 -0.17 45.09 -5.54
CA ARG A 161 -0.26 44.41 -4.24
C ARG A 161 1.09 43.85 -3.82
N ASN A 162 1.20 43.32 -2.60
CA ASN A 162 2.35 42.55 -2.15
C ASN A 162 1.93 41.09 -1.99
N ILE A 163 2.43 40.21 -2.86
CA ILE A 163 2.09 38.78 -2.84
C ILE A 163 3.40 37.98 -2.82
N THR A 164 3.47 36.98 -1.97
CA THR A 164 4.59 36.03 -1.95
C THR A 164 4.09 34.68 -2.45
N VAL A 165 4.83 34.08 -3.38
CA VAL A 165 4.62 32.71 -3.82
C VAL A 165 5.77 31.87 -3.32
N LYS A 166 5.49 30.72 -2.75
CA LYS A 166 6.48 29.74 -2.29
C LYS A 166 6.11 28.37 -2.81
N LEU A 167 7.11 27.57 -3.12
CA LEU A 167 6.94 26.16 -3.44
C LEU A 167 7.71 25.36 -2.40
N PHE A 168 7.00 24.47 -1.72
CA PHE A 168 7.53 23.58 -0.70
C PHE A 168 7.57 22.16 -1.26
N GLN A 169 8.53 21.36 -0.80
CA GLN A 169 8.40 19.92 -0.84
C GLN A 169 7.42 19.50 0.26
N THR A 170 6.50 18.58 -0.04
CA THR A 170 5.55 18.08 0.97
C THR A 170 6.30 17.59 2.21
N GLU A 171 5.82 17.98 3.40
CA GLU A 171 6.42 17.75 4.73
C GLU A 171 7.67 18.58 5.09
N HIS A 172 8.21 19.38 4.18
CA HIS A 172 9.32 20.29 4.50
C HIS A 172 8.82 21.70 4.82
N GLU A 173 9.30 22.27 5.94
CA GLU A 173 8.97 23.65 6.32
C GLU A 173 9.74 24.71 5.50
N GLU A 174 10.84 24.32 4.86
CA GLU A 174 11.66 25.21 4.04
C GLU A 174 11.14 25.28 2.59
N ALA A 175 10.91 26.49 2.10
CA ALA A 175 10.54 26.70 0.70
C ALA A 175 11.73 26.41 -0.22
N LEU A 176 11.55 25.54 -1.21
CA LEU A 176 12.53 25.28 -2.28
C LEU A 176 12.71 26.51 -3.17
N PHE A 177 11.61 27.20 -3.46
CA PHE A 177 11.60 28.40 -4.28
C PHE A 177 10.69 29.45 -3.66
N SER A 178 11.03 30.72 -3.82
CA SER A 178 10.14 31.82 -3.48
C SER A 178 10.25 32.98 -4.47
N ALA A 179 9.12 33.57 -4.79
CA ALA A 179 9.02 34.79 -5.60
C ALA A 179 8.08 35.78 -4.92
N ARG A 180 8.59 36.99 -4.66
CA ARG A 180 7.81 38.08 -4.05
C ARG A 180 7.44 39.12 -5.08
N PHE A 181 6.16 39.36 -5.30
CA PHE A 181 5.62 40.37 -6.20
C PHE A 181 5.27 41.64 -5.43
N SER A 182 5.58 42.80 -6.00
CA SER A 182 5.32 44.12 -5.43
C SER A 182 5.26 45.17 -6.54
N PRO A 183 4.74 46.39 -6.30
CA PRO A 183 4.72 47.44 -7.32
C PRO A 183 6.10 47.85 -7.84
N ALA A 184 7.13 47.75 -6.99
CA ALA A 184 8.51 48.00 -7.38
C ALA A 184 9.15 46.83 -8.16
N SER A 185 8.54 45.65 -8.11
CA SER A 185 9.07 44.43 -8.71
C SER A 185 7.92 43.51 -9.08
N SER A 186 7.31 43.78 -10.23
CA SER A 186 6.07 43.15 -10.71
C SER A 186 6.30 41.84 -11.46
N GLY A 187 7.52 41.58 -11.95
CA GLY A 187 7.77 40.47 -12.88
C GLY A 187 7.34 40.80 -14.32
N VAL A 188 7.13 39.76 -15.13
CA VAL A 188 6.71 39.87 -16.54
C VAL A 188 5.36 39.22 -16.70
N GLN A 189 4.43 39.90 -17.38
CA GLN A 189 3.12 39.35 -17.67
C GLN A 189 3.13 38.47 -18.91
N VAL A 190 2.61 37.25 -18.81
CA VAL A 190 2.40 36.30 -19.90
C VAL A 190 0.96 35.81 -19.81
N ASN A 191 0.19 35.95 -20.89
CA ASN A 191 -1.20 35.47 -20.97
C ASN A 191 -2.10 35.85 -19.76
N GLY A 192 -1.90 37.04 -19.20
CA GLY A 192 -2.67 37.55 -18.06
C GLY A 192 -2.09 37.24 -16.68
N ILE A 193 -1.09 36.35 -16.58
CA ILE A 193 -0.45 35.95 -15.33
C ILE A 193 0.90 36.66 -15.19
N TRP A 194 1.22 37.16 -14.00
CA TRP A 194 2.52 37.78 -13.73
C TRP A 194 3.50 36.74 -13.23
N TYR A 195 4.67 36.62 -13.86
CA TYR A 195 5.69 35.63 -13.53
C TYR A 195 7.01 36.27 -13.11
N LYS A 196 7.74 35.57 -12.23
CA LYS A 196 9.12 35.86 -11.87
C LYS A 196 9.99 34.62 -11.97
N PRO A 197 11.22 34.75 -12.48
CA PRO A 197 12.16 33.64 -12.50
C PRO A 197 12.51 33.21 -11.07
N VAL A 198 12.72 31.92 -10.92
CA VAL A 198 13.26 31.30 -9.70
C VAL A 198 14.55 30.55 -10.04
N GLU A 199 15.31 30.16 -9.02
CA GLU A 199 16.40 29.21 -9.21
C GLU A 199 15.87 27.92 -9.82
N GLN A 200 16.62 27.29 -10.72
CA GLN A 200 16.15 26.13 -11.47
C GLN A 200 16.71 24.85 -10.85
N PHE A 201 15.85 24.08 -10.18
CA PHE A 201 16.16 22.72 -9.74
C PHE A 201 15.32 21.70 -10.51
N ILE A 202 15.89 20.51 -10.68
CA ILE A 202 15.17 19.35 -11.22
C ILE A 202 14.31 18.79 -10.08
N LEU A 203 12.99 18.81 -10.28
CA LEU A 203 12.05 18.07 -9.44
C LEU A 203 11.97 16.65 -10.00
N PRO A 204 12.39 15.62 -9.23
CA PRO A 204 12.43 14.25 -9.71
C PRO A 204 11.03 13.63 -9.84
N GLU A 205 10.95 12.48 -10.51
CA GLU A 205 9.76 11.64 -10.50
C GLU A 205 9.32 11.31 -9.06
N GLY A 206 8.02 11.37 -8.80
CA GLY A 206 7.46 11.12 -7.48
C GLY A 206 7.59 12.30 -6.51
N PHE A 207 8.19 13.42 -6.93
CA PHE A 207 8.21 14.64 -6.12
C PHE A 207 6.78 15.12 -5.85
N GLU A 208 6.47 15.33 -4.57
CA GLU A 208 5.23 15.97 -4.13
C GLU A 208 5.55 17.35 -3.61
N GLY A 209 4.81 18.34 -4.10
CA GLY A 209 5.04 19.72 -3.77
C GLY A 209 3.75 20.48 -3.53
N THR A 210 3.88 21.56 -2.78
CA THR A 210 2.79 22.49 -2.48
C THR A 210 3.20 23.87 -2.93
N VAL A 211 2.42 24.48 -3.81
CA VAL A 211 2.55 25.90 -4.14
C VAL A 211 1.62 26.68 -3.22
N VAL A 212 2.18 27.66 -2.49
CA VAL A 212 1.46 28.52 -1.56
C VAL A 212 1.58 29.96 -2.03
N TRP A 213 0.43 30.63 -2.13
CA TRP A 213 0.31 32.06 -2.36
C TRP A 213 -0.11 32.74 -1.07
N GLU A 214 0.57 33.81 -0.68
CA GLU A 214 0.32 34.58 0.53
C GLU A 214 0.19 36.07 0.19
N SER A 215 -0.89 36.71 0.65
CA SER A 215 -1.11 38.16 0.55
C SER A 215 -1.36 38.75 1.93
N HIS A 216 -0.63 39.80 2.27
CA HIS A 216 -0.90 40.63 3.45
C HIS A 216 -1.80 41.84 3.13
N ASP A 217 -2.27 41.93 1.89
CA ASP A 217 -3.18 42.99 1.44
C ASP A 217 -4.61 42.73 1.96
N PRO A 218 -5.35 43.76 2.44
CA PRO A 218 -6.75 43.63 2.84
C PRO A 218 -7.67 43.01 1.78
N GLU A 219 -7.38 43.20 0.48
CA GLU A 219 -8.18 42.68 -0.62
C GLU A 219 -7.95 41.17 -0.88
N GLY A 220 -7.03 40.53 -0.16
CA GLY A 220 -6.71 39.11 -0.32
C GLY A 220 -6.04 38.78 -1.67
N LEU A 221 -6.03 37.49 -2.02
CA LEU A 221 -5.53 36.97 -3.29
C LEU A 221 -6.66 36.89 -4.32
N LEU A 222 -6.32 37.00 -5.60
CA LEU A 222 -7.25 36.61 -6.65
C LEU A 222 -7.15 35.09 -6.85
N SER A 223 -8.12 34.33 -6.35
CA SER A 223 -8.09 32.86 -6.46
C SER A 223 -9.36 32.25 -7.04
N GLY A 224 -9.18 31.05 -7.61
CA GLY A 224 -10.24 30.21 -8.15
C GLY A 224 -10.18 28.79 -7.61
N ASN A 225 -11.31 28.09 -7.70
CA ASN A 225 -11.36 26.65 -7.45
C ASN A 225 -10.53 25.90 -8.51
N VAL A 226 -9.76 24.90 -8.09
CA VAL A 226 -8.92 24.05 -8.95
C VAL A 226 -9.69 23.51 -10.17
N HIS A 227 -10.95 23.10 -10.00
CA HIS A 227 -11.79 22.55 -11.06
C HIS A 227 -12.27 23.57 -12.11
N ARG A 228 -12.08 24.88 -11.85
CA ARG A 228 -12.45 25.97 -12.77
C ARG A 228 -11.28 26.52 -13.58
N VAL A 229 -10.07 26.06 -13.27
CA VAL A 229 -8.84 26.48 -13.95
C VAL A 229 -8.45 25.42 -14.97
N ILE A 230 -7.96 25.85 -16.14
CA ILE A 230 -7.44 24.91 -17.13
C ILE A 230 -6.03 24.53 -16.69
N VAL A 231 -5.86 23.27 -16.29
CA VAL A 231 -4.56 22.70 -15.95
C VAL A 231 -3.89 22.22 -17.23
N ASN A 232 -2.70 22.77 -17.51
CA ASN A 232 -1.82 22.27 -18.54
C ASN A 232 -0.73 21.45 -17.87
N ASP A 233 -0.97 20.14 -17.79
CA ASP A 233 -0.07 19.17 -17.16
C ASP A 233 1.04 18.69 -18.10
N GLY A 234 1.19 19.30 -19.27
CA GLY A 234 2.18 18.91 -20.28
C GLY A 234 1.91 17.53 -20.85
N GLY A 235 0.67 17.06 -20.80
CA GLY A 235 0.29 15.73 -21.27
C GLY A 235 0.42 14.66 -20.18
N GLY A 236 0.21 15.00 -18.91
CA GLY A 236 0.31 14.07 -17.78
C GLY A 236 1.68 14.00 -17.11
N ILE A 237 2.53 15.03 -17.25
CA ILE A 237 3.85 15.11 -16.62
C ILE A 237 3.76 15.36 -15.11
N PHE A 238 2.71 16.06 -14.68
CA PHE A 238 2.38 16.19 -13.27
C PHE A 238 0.86 16.04 -13.09
N ARG A 239 0.42 15.89 -11.84
CA ARG A 239 -1.01 15.85 -11.49
C ARG A 239 -1.27 16.76 -10.31
N ILE A 240 -2.35 17.53 -10.36
CA ILE A 240 -2.83 18.25 -9.18
C ILE A 240 -3.45 17.24 -8.22
N THR A 241 -2.96 17.24 -6.98
CA THR A 241 -3.48 16.41 -5.90
C THR A 241 -4.48 17.25 -5.10
N THR A 242 -5.76 17.08 -5.41
CA THR A 242 -6.84 17.73 -4.67
C THR A 242 -7.27 16.87 -3.49
N VAL A 243 -7.72 17.52 -2.40
CA VAL A 243 -8.39 16.80 -1.32
C VAL A 243 -9.71 16.30 -1.89
N LYS A 244 -9.87 14.97 -2.06
CA LYS A 244 -11.16 14.42 -2.53
C LYS A 244 -12.27 14.89 -1.59
N GLU A 245 -13.44 15.18 -2.16
CA GLU A 245 -14.62 15.56 -1.39
C GLU A 245 -14.87 14.57 -0.23
N GLY A 246 -14.88 15.07 1.01
CA GLY A 246 -15.03 14.26 2.23
C GLY A 246 -13.73 13.85 2.94
N LEU A 247 -12.55 14.15 2.39
CA LEU A 247 -11.27 14.01 3.10
C LEU A 247 -10.92 15.30 3.86
N LEU A 248 -10.26 15.17 5.01
CA LEU A 248 -9.74 16.33 5.75
C LEU A 248 -8.45 16.83 5.07
N PRO A 249 -8.23 18.15 4.96
CA PRO A 249 -6.94 18.70 4.56
C PRO A 249 -5.84 18.30 5.55
N TYR A 250 -4.60 18.22 5.06
CA TYR A 250 -3.44 17.87 5.87
C TYR A 250 -3.20 18.96 6.94
N GLU A 251 -2.78 18.58 8.15
CA GLU A 251 -2.65 19.51 9.30
C GLU A 251 -1.74 20.72 9.03
N PHE A 252 -0.81 20.59 8.08
CA PHE A 252 0.15 21.64 7.72
C PHE A 252 -0.23 22.46 6.48
N THR A 253 -1.40 22.26 5.85
CA THR A 253 -1.79 23.15 4.74
C THR A 253 -2.31 24.47 5.29
N GLU A 254 -1.49 25.51 5.21
CA GLU A 254 -1.95 26.87 5.48
C GLU A 254 -2.88 27.37 4.38
N GLY A 255 -3.97 28.01 4.78
CA GLY A 255 -4.92 28.62 3.85
C GLY A 255 -5.92 27.65 3.23
N VAL A 256 -6.61 28.11 2.19
CA VAL A 256 -7.62 27.31 1.49
C VAL A 256 -7.05 26.65 0.24
N GLU A 257 -7.60 25.50 -0.13
CA GLU A 257 -7.30 24.88 -1.41
C GLU A 257 -7.83 25.74 -2.56
N GLY A 258 -6.96 26.07 -3.50
CA GLY A 258 -7.29 26.89 -4.65
C GLY A 258 -6.07 27.25 -5.48
N ILE A 259 -6.30 28.00 -6.55
CA ILE A 259 -5.23 28.46 -7.45
C ILE A 259 -5.29 29.99 -7.50
N ALA A 260 -4.20 30.65 -7.10
CA ALA A 260 -4.05 32.10 -7.13
C ALA A 260 -2.96 32.58 -8.11
N GLY A 261 -2.50 31.70 -8.98
CA GLY A 261 -1.38 31.95 -9.88
C GLY A 261 -1.01 30.70 -10.65
N GLY A 262 0.28 30.57 -10.94
CA GLY A 262 0.81 29.34 -11.49
C GLY A 262 2.32 29.28 -11.47
N PHE A 263 2.86 28.24 -12.10
CA PHE A 263 4.28 28.12 -12.35
C PHE A 263 4.53 27.78 -13.81
N THR A 264 5.67 28.18 -14.32
CA THR A 264 6.16 27.69 -15.60
C THR A 264 7.22 26.62 -15.39
N TYR A 265 7.26 25.66 -16.29
CA TYR A 265 8.18 24.54 -16.19
C TYR A 265 8.60 24.02 -17.56
N THR A 266 9.70 23.27 -17.58
CA THR A 266 10.17 22.51 -18.74
C THR A 266 10.32 21.03 -18.37
N ILE A 267 10.10 20.14 -19.33
CA ILE A 267 10.31 18.70 -19.15
C ILE A 267 11.81 18.42 -19.21
N HIS A 268 12.37 17.85 -18.15
CA HIS A 268 13.78 17.46 -18.11
C HIS A 268 13.99 16.22 -18.98
N GLU A 269 15.02 16.17 -19.83
CA GLU A 269 15.30 15.03 -20.71
C GLU A 269 14.13 14.57 -21.61
N GLY A 270 13.28 15.51 -22.09
CA GLY A 270 12.09 15.16 -22.87
C GLY A 270 12.32 14.28 -24.11
N GLU A 271 13.49 14.33 -24.77
CA GLU A 271 13.81 13.40 -25.88
C GLU A 271 13.90 11.94 -25.43
N ALA A 272 14.41 11.69 -24.21
CA ALA A 272 14.45 10.35 -23.63
C ALA A 272 13.03 9.86 -23.32
N LEU A 273 12.16 10.72 -22.79
CA LEU A 273 10.75 10.41 -22.59
C LEU A 273 10.06 10.04 -23.91
N LEU A 274 10.28 10.80 -24.98
CA LEU A 274 9.69 10.51 -26.29
C LEU A 274 10.08 9.11 -26.77
N ASN A 275 11.37 8.81 -26.74
CA ASN A 275 11.89 7.51 -27.14
C ASN A 275 11.29 6.38 -26.28
N THR A 276 11.15 6.60 -24.97
CA THR A 276 10.48 5.66 -24.06
C THR A 276 9.02 5.44 -24.46
N LEU A 277 8.27 6.50 -24.78
CA LEU A 277 6.86 6.38 -25.20
C LEU A 277 6.72 5.71 -26.58
N GLU A 278 7.61 5.98 -27.53
CA GLU A 278 7.60 5.37 -28.87
C GLU A 278 7.88 3.87 -28.83
N THR A 279 8.79 3.43 -27.96
CA THR A 279 9.17 2.01 -27.82
C THR A 279 8.27 1.23 -26.85
N ARG A 280 7.33 1.90 -26.17
CA ARG A 280 6.39 1.28 -25.21
C ARG A 280 5.57 0.12 -25.78
N PRO A 281 4.98 0.19 -27.00
CA PRO A 281 4.16 -0.91 -27.51
C PRO A 281 4.96 -2.22 -27.65
N GLU A 282 6.21 -2.13 -28.13
CA GLU A 282 7.10 -3.28 -28.24
C GLU A 282 7.50 -3.84 -26.87
N ARG A 283 7.87 -2.96 -25.92
CA ARG A 283 8.18 -3.37 -24.55
C ARG A 283 7.02 -4.09 -23.87
N ILE A 284 5.80 -3.59 -24.02
CA ILE A 284 4.59 -4.26 -23.49
C ILE A 284 4.46 -5.68 -24.06
N GLN A 285 4.68 -5.87 -25.37
CA GLN A 285 4.61 -7.21 -25.97
C GLN A 285 5.69 -8.16 -25.40
N ILE A 286 6.93 -7.69 -25.27
CA ILE A 286 8.04 -8.46 -24.68
C ILE A 286 7.72 -8.83 -23.23
N HIS A 287 7.20 -7.87 -22.46
CA HIS A 287 6.84 -8.06 -21.05
C HIS A 287 5.70 -9.06 -20.88
N LEU A 288 4.65 -8.98 -21.70
CA LEU A 288 3.55 -9.95 -21.68
C LEU A 288 4.02 -11.37 -21.98
N ALA A 289 4.94 -11.55 -22.95
CA ALA A 289 5.54 -12.86 -23.24
C ALA A 289 6.41 -13.37 -22.06
N ALA A 290 7.11 -12.48 -21.36
CA ALA A 290 7.87 -12.82 -20.17
C ALA A 290 6.94 -13.23 -19.00
N LEU A 291 5.80 -12.56 -18.83
CA LEU A 291 4.77 -12.92 -17.85
C LEU A 291 4.17 -14.30 -18.14
N GLU A 292 3.84 -14.60 -19.39
CA GLU A 292 3.32 -15.92 -19.77
C GLU A 292 4.32 -17.04 -19.42
N LYS A 293 5.62 -16.79 -19.64
CA LYS A 293 6.68 -17.71 -19.22
C LYS A 293 6.77 -17.84 -17.70
N GLU A 294 6.66 -16.73 -16.95
CA GLU A 294 6.63 -16.74 -15.49
C GLU A 294 5.43 -17.54 -14.96
N ASP A 295 4.25 -17.35 -15.53
CA ASP A 295 3.04 -18.11 -15.20
C ASP A 295 3.26 -19.62 -15.37
N ALA A 296 3.84 -20.05 -16.49
CA ALA A 296 4.12 -21.46 -16.75
C ALA A 296 5.08 -22.06 -15.70
N LEU A 297 6.15 -21.34 -15.35
CA LEU A 297 7.12 -21.78 -14.34
C LEU A 297 6.50 -21.84 -12.93
N LEU A 298 5.65 -20.89 -12.57
CA LEU A 298 4.92 -20.89 -11.30
C LEU A 298 3.91 -22.05 -11.21
N GLN A 299 3.25 -22.40 -12.31
CA GLN A 299 2.37 -23.58 -12.34
C GLN A 299 3.15 -24.88 -12.16
N GLU A 300 4.32 -25.00 -12.80
CA GLU A 300 5.22 -26.14 -12.61
C GLU A 300 5.71 -26.24 -11.16
N GLU A 301 6.17 -25.12 -10.59
CA GLU A 301 6.61 -25.04 -9.19
C GLU A 301 5.48 -25.45 -8.22
N SER A 302 4.28 -24.88 -8.39
CA SER A 302 3.12 -25.18 -7.57
C SER A 302 2.71 -26.65 -7.64
N THR A 303 2.74 -27.24 -8.84
CA THR A 303 2.44 -28.67 -9.04
C THR A 303 3.49 -29.56 -8.37
N THR A 304 4.75 -29.17 -8.45
CA THR A 304 5.89 -29.93 -7.91
C THR A 304 5.90 -29.94 -6.38
N PHE A 305 5.75 -28.76 -5.75
CA PHE A 305 5.95 -28.62 -4.30
C PHE A 305 4.66 -28.58 -3.47
N GLN A 306 3.52 -28.23 -4.08
CA GLN A 306 2.20 -28.14 -3.44
C GLN A 306 2.19 -27.27 -2.16
N ASP A 307 3.09 -26.30 -2.09
CA ASP A 307 3.27 -25.39 -0.96
C ASP A 307 2.91 -23.93 -1.30
N ILE A 308 2.36 -23.66 -2.49
CA ILE A 308 1.92 -22.32 -2.91
C ILE A 308 0.40 -22.19 -2.75
N VAL A 309 -0.04 -21.03 -2.26
CA VAL A 309 -1.41 -20.55 -2.33
C VAL A 309 -1.42 -19.33 -3.24
N PHE A 310 -2.06 -19.48 -4.40
CA PHE A 310 -2.33 -18.37 -5.30
C PHE A 310 -3.57 -17.61 -4.82
N VAL A 311 -3.39 -16.31 -4.58
CA VAL A 311 -4.48 -15.41 -4.18
C VAL A 311 -4.83 -14.43 -5.30
N HIS A 312 -6.11 -14.07 -5.44
CA HIS A 312 -6.59 -13.29 -6.58
C HIS A 312 -6.24 -11.80 -6.46
N VAL A 313 -4.97 -11.48 -6.68
CA VAL A 313 -4.43 -10.11 -6.72
C VAL A 313 -3.39 -10.01 -7.84
N VAL A 314 -3.19 -8.80 -8.35
CA VAL A 314 -2.01 -8.47 -9.16
C VAL A 314 -0.82 -8.35 -8.20
N ASP A 315 0.20 -9.18 -8.39
CA ASP A 315 1.34 -9.30 -7.49
C ASP A 315 2.29 -8.11 -7.63
N THR A 316 2.01 -7.07 -6.86
CA THR A 316 2.84 -5.86 -6.75
C THR A 316 3.07 -5.53 -5.29
N TYR A 317 4.11 -4.75 -5.01
CA TYR A 317 4.46 -4.37 -3.63
C TYR A 317 3.33 -3.58 -2.95
N ARG A 318 2.62 -2.70 -3.69
CA ARG A 318 1.45 -1.98 -3.14
C ARG A 318 0.26 -2.91 -2.80
N ASN A 319 0.18 -4.10 -3.40
CA ASN A 319 -0.92 -5.05 -3.21
C ASN A 319 -0.65 -6.12 -2.14
N VAL A 320 0.50 -6.08 -1.45
CA VAL A 320 0.85 -7.04 -0.38
C VAL A 320 -0.19 -7.10 0.75
N PRO A 321 -0.79 -5.99 1.24
CA PRO A 321 -1.87 -6.08 2.23
C PRO A 321 -3.10 -6.85 1.71
N SER A 322 -3.52 -6.59 0.46
CA SER A 322 -4.63 -7.33 -0.19
C SER A 322 -4.30 -8.81 -0.33
N LYS A 323 -3.05 -9.11 -0.70
CA LYS A 323 -2.52 -10.47 -0.82
C LYS A 323 -2.65 -11.23 0.49
N LEU A 324 -2.31 -10.59 1.61
CA LEU A 324 -2.43 -11.16 2.94
C LEU A 324 -3.89 -11.36 3.37
N LEU A 325 -4.79 -10.38 3.13
CA LEU A 325 -6.23 -10.54 3.41
C LEU A 325 -6.83 -11.73 2.66
N ASN A 326 -6.48 -11.91 1.39
CA ASN A 326 -6.95 -13.06 0.60
C ASN A 326 -6.38 -14.38 1.14
N PHE A 327 -5.14 -14.37 1.64
CA PHE A 327 -4.58 -15.54 2.31
C PHE A 327 -5.34 -15.86 3.60
N TYR A 328 -5.73 -14.87 4.41
CA TYR A 328 -6.57 -15.11 5.59
C TYR A 328 -7.92 -15.72 5.24
N GLN A 329 -8.55 -15.31 4.13
CA GLN A 329 -9.76 -15.98 3.64
C GLN A 329 -9.50 -17.46 3.32
N TRP A 330 -8.44 -17.74 2.56
CA TRP A 330 -8.06 -19.12 2.23
C TRP A 330 -7.76 -19.94 3.50
N THR A 331 -7.00 -19.38 4.45
CA THR A 331 -6.61 -20.05 5.69
C THR A 331 -7.83 -20.33 6.57
N ALA A 332 -8.78 -19.39 6.68
CA ALA A 332 -10.01 -19.57 7.45
C ALA A 332 -10.96 -20.61 6.82
N GLU A 333 -10.98 -20.74 5.49
CA GLU A 333 -11.85 -21.67 4.76
C GLU A 333 -11.26 -23.10 4.69
N PHE A 334 -9.96 -23.22 4.45
CA PHE A 334 -9.33 -24.49 4.08
C PHE A 334 -8.42 -25.10 5.15
N THR A 335 -8.30 -24.49 6.33
CA THR A 335 -7.44 -25.03 7.39
C THR A 335 -8.06 -24.89 8.79
N SER A 336 -7.70 -25.79 9.70
CA SER A 336 -7.97 -25.68 11.13
C SER A 336 -6.64 -25.47 11.85
N PHE A 337 -6.53 -24.47 12.72
CA PHE A 337 -5.28 -24.13 13.39
C PHE A 337 -5.48 -23.30 14.65
N GLU A 338 -4.48 -23.24 15.54
CA GLU A 338 -4.53 -22.38 16.74
C GLU A 338 -3.97 -20.98 16.47
N PHE A 339 -2.81 -20.89 15.80
CA PHE A 339 -2.13 -19.65 15.49
C PHE A 339 -1.72 -19.55 14.02
N LEU A 340 -1.63 -18.32 13.50
CA LEU A 340 -1.05 -18.02 12.20
C LEU A 340 0.22 -17.20 12.41
N LEU A 341 1.33 -17.67 11.85
CA LEU A 341 2.59 -16.92 11.75
C LEU A 341 2.69 -16.32 10.34
N LYS A 342 2.78 -15.00 10.27
CA LYS A 342 3.11 -14.29 9.02
C LYS A 342 4.61 -14.02 8.98
N THR A 343 5.23 -14.16 7.81
CA THR A 343 6.62 -13.78 7.51
C THR A 343 6.78 -13.46 6.02
N ASP A 344 7.92 -12.90 5.64
CA ASP A 344 8.31 -12.68 4.24
C ASP A 344 9.34 -13.74 3.79
N ASP A 345 9.57 -13.86 2.48
CA ASP A 345 10.49 -14.84 1.88
C ASP A 345 11.97 -14.47 1.97
N ASP A 346 12.27 -13.22 2.32
CA ASP A 346 13.61 -12.68 2.60
C ASP A 346 13.94 -12.64 4.11
N CYS A 347 13.14 -13.33 4.93
CA CYS A 347 13.29 -13.39 6.38
C CYS A 347 13.87 -14.73 6.85
N PHE A 348 14.87 -14.68 7.73
CA PHE A 348 15.24 -15.82 8.56
C PHE A 348 14.16 -16.03 9.61
N ILE A 349 13.75 -17.28 9.85
CA ILE A 349 12.75 -17.63 10.87
C ILE A 349 13.21 -18.82 11.71
N ASP A 350 13.15 -18.66 13.03
CA ASP A 350 13.35 -19.75 14.00
C ASP A 350 12.01 -20.34 14.45
N ILE A 351 11.43 -21.19 13.60
CA ILE A 351 10.09 -21.75 13.80
C ILE A 351 9.97 -22.64 15.06
N GLU A 352 11.04 -23.33 15.45
CA GLU A 352 11.05 -24.15 16.66
C GLU A 352 11.02 -23.28 17.91
N ASN A 353 11.86 -22.24 17.95
CA ASN A 353 11.85 -21.27 19.05
C ASN A 353 10.52 -20.48 19.10
N VAL A 354 9.87 -20.24 17.95
CA VAL A 354 8.49 -19.72 17.91
C VAL A 354 7.54 -20.66 18.64
N LEU A 355 7.51 -21.97 18.29
CA LEU A 355 6.66 -22.96 18.97
C LEU A 355 6.93 -23.05 20.47
N GLU A 356 8.21 -23.10 20.86
CA GLU A 356 8.61 -23.18 22.27
C GLU A 356 8.17 -21.93 23.05
N LYS A 357 8.35 -20.73 22.48
CA LYS A 357 7.93 -19.49 23.13
C LYS A 357 6.42 -19.34 23.20
N ILE A 358 5.63 -19.83 22.23
CA ILE A 358 4.16 -19.86 22.34
C ILE A 358 3.75 -20.66 23.58
N ALA A 359 4.32 -21.87 23.74
CA ALA A 359 4.03 -22.74 24.88
C ALA A 359 4.50 -22.13 26.21
N HIS A 360 5.72 -21.60 26.25
CA HIS A 360 6.30 -20.99 27.46
C HIS A 360 5.58 -19.71 27.89
N LYS A 361 5.21 -18.84 26.95
CA LYS A 361 4.46 -17.60 27.23
C LYS A 361 2.99 -17.87 27.56
N GLN A 362 2.49 -19.08 27.34
CA GLN A 362 1.08 -19.44 27.50
C GLN A 362 0.17 -18.45 26.75
N LEU A 363 0.52 -18.17 25.49
CA LEU A 363 -0.27 -17.26 24.66
C LEU A 363 -1.72 -17.72 24.62
N GLN A 364 -2.64 -16.78 24.82
CA GLN A 364 -4.06 -17.08 24.76
C GLN A 364 -4.43 -17.46 23.33
N LYS A 365 -5.29 -18.47 23.17
CA LYS A 365 -5.73 -18.96 21.85
C LYS A 365 -6.74 -18.02 21.17
N GLU A 366 -7.15 -16.95 21.86
CA GLU A 366 -8.08 -15.94 21.37
C GLU A 366 -7.50 -14.54 21.61
N ASN A 367 -7.85 -13.61 20.73
CA ASN A 367 -7.51 -12.19 20.79
C ASN A 367 -6.02 -11.90 21.05
N THR A 368 -5.11 -12.72 20.51
CA THR A 368 -3.65 -12.61 20.70
C THR A 368 -2.98 -12.08 19.44
N TRP A 369 -2.15 -11.05 19.61
CA TRP A 369 -1.23 -10.58 18.58
C TRP A 369 0.19 -10.45 19.17
N TRP A 370 1.10 -11.31 18.74
CA TRP A 370 2.47 -11.40 19.28
C TRP A 370 3.49 -10.99 18.23
N GLY A 371 4.33 -10.01 18.55
CA GLY A 371 5.30 -9.43 17.63
C GLY A 371 6.14 -8.34 18.29
N ASN A 372 6.97 -7.65 17.50
CA ASN A 372 7.65 -6.43 17.92
C ASN A 372 6.89 -5.20 17.40
N PHE A 373 6.25 -4.44 18.28
CA PHE A 373 5.36 -3.35 17.90
C PHE A 373 6.08 -2.01 17.80
N ARG A 374 5.90 -1.33 16.67
CA ARG A 374 6.23 0.09 16.49
C ARG A 374 5.05 0.94 16.97
N LEU A 375 5.36 2.06 17.62
CA LEU A 375 4.38 2.99 18.19
C LEU A 375 4.62 4.39 17.63
N ASN A 376 3.54 5.13 17.36
CA ASN A 376 3.59 6.53 16.90
C ASN A 376 4.51 6.72 15.67
N TRP A 377 4.52 5.75 14.76
CA TRP A 377 5.31 5.85 13.54
C TRP A 377 4.67 6.88 12.60
N ALA A 378 5.43 7.88 12.19
CA ALA A 378 4.97 8.89 11.25
C ALA A 378 4.63 8.24 9.90
N VAL A 379 3.59 8.73 9.25
CA VAL A 379 3.12 8.19 7.99
C VAL A 379 4.05 8.65 6.88
N ASP A 380 4.77 7.71 6.25
CA ASP A 380 5.62 8.01 5.11
C ASP A 380 4.78 8.58 3.97
N ARG A 381 5.08 9.82 3.52
CA ARG A 381 4.42 10.45 2.36
C ARG A 381 5.22 10.37 1.07
N THR A 382 6.39 9.75 1.10
CA THR A 382 7.26 9.59 -0.08
C THR A 382 7.90 8.19 -0.14
N GLY A 383 8.42 7.84 -1.32
CA GLY A 383 9.13 6.58 -1.55
C GLY A 383 8.24 5.32 -1.52
N LYS A 384 8.88 4.16 -1.30
CA LYS A 384 8.21 2.85 -1.37
C LYS A 384 7.17 2.62 -0.28
N TRP A 385 7.26 3.33 0.84
CA TRP A 385 6.32 3.25 1.96
C TRP A 385 5.25 4.34 1.91
N GLN A 386 5.26 5.20 0.88
CA GLN A 386 4.29 6.28 0.69
C GLN A 386 2.84 5.82 0.85
N GLU A 387 2.11 6.49 1.73
CA GLU A 387 0.68 6.36 1.96
C GLU A 387 0.02 7.75 1.92
N LEU A 388 -0.86 8.01 0.95
CA LEU A 388 -1.45 9.34 0.70
C LEU A 388 -2.90 9.45 1.17
N GLU A 389 -3.56 8.33 1.45
CA GLU A 389 -4.97 8.27 1.80
C GLU A 389 -5.21 8.12 3.31
N TYR A 390 -4.18 7.75 4.08
CA TYR A 390 -4.27 7.71 5.54
C TYR A 390 -4.18 9.12 6.13
N LEU A 391 -5.22 9.51 6.88
CA LEU A 391 -5.44 10.91 7.30
C LEU A 391 -4.68 11.31 8.57
N SER A 392 -4.39 10.38 9.47
CA SER A 392 -3.62 10.70 10.68
C SER A 392 -2.15 10.92 10.31
N PRO A 393 -1.41 11.78 11.04
CA PRO A 393 0.03 11.96 10.84
C PRO A 393 0.85 10.74 11.28
N ALA A 394 0.30 9.89 12.14
CA ALA A 394 0.97 8.69 12.63
C ALA A 394 0.04 7.47 12.65
N TYR A 395 0.61 6.29 12.44
CA TYR A 395 -0.11 5.03 12.48
C TYR A 395 -0.41 4.56 13.91
N PRO A 396 -1.50 3.80 14.14
CA PRO A 396 -1.66 3.03 15.37
C PRO A 396 -0.54 1.99 15.50
N ALA A 397 -0.42 1.35 16.67
CA ALA A 397 0.61 0.34 16.86
C ALA A 397 0.51 -0.81 15.84
N PHE A 398 1.63 -1.17 15.23
CA PHE A 398 1.73 -2.30 14.30
C PHE A 398 2.98 -3.14 14.58
N ALA A 399 2.89 -4.45 14.34
CA ALA A 399 4.03 -5.36 14.47
C ALA A 399 4.98 -5.20 13.27
N CYS A 400 6.28 -5.36 13.47
CA CYS A 400 7.27 -5.28 12.39
C CYS A 400 6.99 -6.32 11.29
N GLY A 401 7.16 -5.91 10.03
CA GLY A 401 6.88 -6.74 8.86
C GLY A 401 7.68 -8.05 8.78
N SER A 402 8.82 -8.18 9.47
CA SER A 402 9.62 -9.42 9.48
C SER A 402 8.87 -10.63 10.02
N GLY A 403 7.88 -10.42 10.88
CA GLY A 403 6.96 -11.47 11.28
C GLY A 403 6.22 -11.20 12.58
N TYR A 404 5.08 -11.87 12.72
CA TYR A 404 4.25 -11.85 13.92
C TYR A 404 3.31 -13.05 13.92
N VAL A 405 2.74 -13.34 15.10
CA VAL A 405 1.76 -14.41 15.32
C VAL A 405 0.42 -13.82 15.72
N ILE A 406 -0.66 -14.30 15.12
CA ILE A 406 -2.05 -13.96 15.48
C ILE A 406 -2.86 -15.22 15.77
N SER A 407 -3.83 -15.13 16.68
CA SER A 407 -4.75 -16.22 17.00
C SER A 407 -5.77 -16.46 15.88
N GLN A 408 -6.34 -17.67 15.85
CA GLN A 408 -7.31 -18.09 14.84
C GLN A 408 -8.53 -17.15 14.72
N ASP A 409 -9.06 -16.66 15.84
CA ASP A 409 -10.22 -15.75 15.86
C ASP A 409 -9.92 -14.40 15.18
N ILE A 410 -8.70 -13.89 15.31
CA ILE A 410 -8.26 -12.68 14.59
C ILE A 410 -8.23 -12.96 13.08
N VAL A 411 -7.70 -14.11 12.66
CA VAL A 411 -7.70 -14.52 11.24
C VAL A 411 -9.13 -14.64 10.71
N GLN A 412 -10.04 -15.25 11.48
CA GLN A 412 -11.45 -15.36 11.12
C GLN A 412 -12.14 -14.00 10.99
N TRP A 413 -11.84 -13.08 11.91
CA TRP A 413 -12.36 -11.71 11.84
C TRP A 413 -11.86 -10.97 10.62
N LEU A 414 -10.55 -11.05 10.33
CA LEU A 414 -9.94 -10.45 9.13
C LEU A 414 -10.53 -11.03 7.84
N ALA A 415 -10.65 -12.36 7.76
CA ALA A 415 -11.25 -13.05 6.62
C ALA A 415 -12.71 -12.64 6.39
N SER A 416 -13.50 -12.57 7.46
CA SER A 416 -14.93 -12.21 7.41
C SER A 416 -15.16 -10.74 7.05
N ASN A 417 -14.16 -9.88 7.27
CA ASN A 417 -14.23 -8.44 7.00
C ASN A 417 -13.39 -8.00 5.80
N SER A 418 -12.72 -8.92 5.09
CA SER A 418 -11.75 -8.62 4.03
C SER A 418 -12.24 -7.63 2.97
N GLN A 419 -13.52 -7.70 2.60
CA GLN A 419 -14.15 -6.82 1.59
C GLN A 419 -14.44 -5.40 2.11
N ARG A 420 -14.39 -5.18 3.42
CA ARG A 420 -14.66 -3.89 4.08
C ARG A 420 -13.41 -3.24 4.66
N LEU A 421 -12.35 -4.01 4.84
CA LEU A 421 -11.07 -3.52 5.35
C LEU A 421 -10.34 -2.78 4.22
N LYS A 422 -10.15 -1.48 4.39
CA LYS A 422 -9.33 -0.69 3.48
C LYS A 422 -7.87 -1.09 3.63
N THR A 423 -7.22 -1.40 2.52
CA THR A 423 -5.78 -1.65 2.44
C THR A 423 -5.05 -0.33 2.28
N TYR A 424 -4.02 -0.12 3.09
CA TYR A 424 -3.10 1.01 3.02
C TYR A 424 -1.73 0.50 2.57
N GLN A 425 -0.86 1.38 2.11
CA GLN A 425 0.49 1.00 1.77
C GLN A 425 1.22 0.44 2.98
N GLY A 426 1.76 -0.77 2.83
CA GLY A 426 2.45 -1.49 3.90
C GLY A 426 1.51 -2.49 4.56
N GLU A 427 1.90 -3.77 4.53
CA GLU A 427 1.13 -4.86 5.10
C GLU A 427 1.03 -4.74 6.62
N ASP A 428 2.16 -4.40 7.26
CA ASP A 428 2.28 -4.23 8.69
C ASP A 428 1.43 -3.06 9.21
N VAL A 429 1.52 -1.89 8.58
CA VAL A 429 0.71 -0.72 8.97
C VAL A 429 -0.78 -0.95 8.68
N SER A 430 -1.13 -1.63 7.57
CA SER A 430 -2.50 -2.05 7.30
C SER A 430 -3.04 -2.94 8.41
N MET A 431 -2.26 -3.93 8.83
CA MET A 431 -2.60 -4.78 9.96
C MET A 431 -2.78 -3.98 11.25
N GLY A 432 -1.91 -3.02 11.57
CA GLY A 432 -2.09 -2.11 12.71
C GLY A 432 -3.41 -1.34 12.68
N ILE A 433 -3.79 -0.82 11.51
CA ILE A 433 -5.05 -0.11 11.33
C ILE A 433 -6.24 -1.05 11.52
N TRP A 434 -6.23 -2.25 10.94
CA TRP A 434 -7.32 -3.21 11.10
C TRP A 434 -7.45 -3.68 12.56
N MET A 435 -6.33 -3.96 13.22
CA MET A 435 -6.30 -4.38 14.62
C MET A 435 -6.75 -3.28 15.57
N SER A 436 -6.66 -2.01 15.20
CA SER A 436 -7.20 -0.90 16.00
C SER A 436 -8.71 -0.98 16.21
N ALA A 437 -9.44 -1.68 15.31
CA ALA A 437 -10.89 -1.87 15.43
C ALA A 437 -11.29 -2.91 16.48
N ILE A 438 -10.42 -3.88 16.80
CA ILE A 438 -10.73 -4.97 17.75
C ILE A 438 -9.88 -4.93 19.03
N GLY A 439 -8.76 -4.21 19.03
CA GLY A 439 -7.92 -4.01 20.20
C GLY A 439 -7.37 -5.31 20.80
N PRO A 440 -6.54 -6.09 20.06
CA PRO A 440 -6.07 -7.37 20.54
C PRO A 440 -5.06 -7.24 21.68
N SER A 441 -4.89 -8.32 22.43
CA SER A 441 -3.82 -8.45 23.43
C SER A 441 -2.47 -8.51 22.72
N ARG A 442 -1.74 -7.40 22.76
CA ARG A 442 -0.41 -7.26 22.16
C ARG A 442 0.66 -7.83 23.09
N TYR A 443 1.36 -8.86 22.64
CA TYR A 443 2.54 -9.40 23.31
C TYR A 443 3.78 -8.81 22.65
N GLN A 444 4.42 -7.84 23.30
CA GLN A 444 5.66 -7.24 22.82
C GLN A 444 6.84 -8.21 22.98
N ASP A 445 7.61 -8.42 21.91
CA ASP A 445 8.80 -9.26 21.94
C ASP A 445 9.86 -8.77 20.96
N SER A 446 10.99 -8.29 21.49
CA SER A 446 12.09 -7.72 20.67
C SER A 446 12.85 -8.75 19.85
N HIS A 447 12.64 -10.06 20.06
CA HIS A 447 13.28 -11.09 19.24
C HIS A 447 12.71 -11.18 17.83
N TRP A 448 11.57 -10.53 17.54
CA TRP A 448 11.16 -10.23 16.16
C TRP A 448 11.95 -9.00 15.69
N LEU A 449 13.07 -9.21 15.00
CA LEU A 449 13.94 -8.11 14.59
C LEU A 449 13.29 -7.33 13.45
N CYS A 450 13.26 -6.01 13.56
CA CYS A 450 12.62 -5.14 12.57
C CYS A 450 13.56 -4.67 11.46
N GLU A 451 14.84 -4.99 11.58
CA GLU A 451 15.94 -4.56 10.71
C GLU A 451 16.88 -5.75 10.51
N LYS A 452 17.67 -5.73 9.43
CA LYS A 452 18.66 -6.77 9.12
C LYS A 452 19.76 -6.82 10.18
N LYS A 453 19.56 -7.65 11.20
CA LYS A 453 20.48 -7.88 12.32
C LYS A 453 20.49 -9.36 12.66
N CYS A 454 21.57 -9.84 13.25
CA CYS A 454 21.61 -11.18 13.81
C CYS A 454 21.84 -11.08 15.32
N GLU A 455 20.83 -11.48 16.10
CA GLU A 455 20.89 -11.50 17.55
C GLU A 455 20.61 -12.92 18.06
N ALA A 456 21.30 -13.32 19.13
CA ALA A 456 21.08 -14.62 19.74
C ALA A 456 19.62 -14.76 20.21
N GLY A 457 18.96 -15.87 19.85
CA GLY A 457 17.56 -16.11 20.20
C GLY A 457 16.54 -15.31 19.38
N MET A 458 16.95 -14.65 18.29
CA MET A 458 16.02 -14.01 17.35
C MET A 458 15.01 -15.02 16.79
N LEU A 459 13.76 -14.56 16.64
CA LEU A 459 12.67 -15.34 16.06
C LEU A 459 12.53 -15.06 14.57
N SER A 460 12.74 -13.80 14.17
CA SER A 460 12.78 -13.37 12.78
C SER A 460 13.88 -12.33 12.56
N SER A 461 14.38 -12.25 11.33
CA SER A 461 15.20 -11.13 10.86
C SER A 461 15.08 -10.96 9.34
N PRO A 462 14.81 -9.75 8.82
CA PRO A 462 14.46 -9.53 7.41
C PRO A 462 15.64 -9.12 6.51
N GLN A 463 15.36 -9.00 5.20
CA GLN A 463 16.24 -8.43 4.17
C GLN A 463 17.49 -9.26 3.84
N TYR A 464 17.38 -10.58 3.88
CA TYR A 464 18.45 -11.49 3.48
C TYR A 464 18.32 -11.95 2.03
N THR A 465 19.45 -12.09 1.37
CA THR A 465 19.56 -12.78 0.08
C THR A 465 19.41 -14.29 0.27
N PRO A 466 19.13 -15.06 -0.80
CA PRO A 466 19.08 -16.52 -0.74
C PRO A 466 20.36 -17.13 -0.13
N GLN A 467 21.53 -16.60 -0.48
CA GLN A 467 22.82 -17.08 0.04
C GLN A 467 22.97 -16.83 1.54
N GLU A 468 22.61 -15.63 2.02
CA GLU A 468 22.70 -15.30 3.45
C GLU A 468 21.71 -16.12 4.29
N LEU A 469 20.49 -16.39 3.79
CA LEU A 469 19.53 -17.26 4.47
C LEU A 469 20.08 -18.69 4.64
N LEU A 470 20.74 -19.21 3.60
CA LEU A 470 21.38 -20.52 3.65
C LEU A 470 22.52 -20.53 4.69
N GLU A 471 23.36 -19.49 4.72
CA GLU A 471 24.47 -19.38 5.67
C GLU A 471 24.00 -19.30 7.13
N LEU A 472 22.99 -18.47 7.41
CA LEU A 472 22.37 -18.37 8.74
C LEU A 472 21.79 -19.71 9.20
N TRP A 473 21.13 -20.43 8.28
CA TRP A 473 20.56 -21.75 8.58
C TRP A 473 21.65 -22.78 8.87
N GLN A 474 22.67 -22.89 8.01
CA GLN A 474 23.79 -23.81 8.21
C GLN A 474 24.53 -23.52 9.53
N GLN A 475 24.68 -22.25 9.88
CA GLN A 475 25.28 -21.85 11.14
C GLN A 475 24.40 -22.23 12.34
N LYS A 476 23.09 -22.03 12.25
CA LYS A 476 22.14 -22.51 13.27
C LYS A 476 22.20 -24.03 13.43
N GLU A 477 22.21 -24.80 12.33
CA GLU A 477 22.29 -26.26 12.40
C GLU A 477 23.58 -26.73 13.04
N ARG A 478 24.71 -26.08 12.72
CA ARG A 478 26.02 -26.45 13.25
C ARG A 478 26.20 -26.05 14.72
N CYS A 479 25.65 -24.91 15.12
CA CYS A 479 26.04 -24.22 16.35
C CYS A 479 24.89 -23.95 17.32
N GLY A 480 23.64 -24.24 16.94
CA GLY A 480 22.44 -23.90 17.71
C GLY A 480 22.07 -22.41 17.69
N ASN A 481 22.90 -21.56 17.08
CA ASN A 481 22.70 -20.12 16.98
C ASN A 481 23.10 -19.64 15.57
N PRO A 482 22.22 -18.95 14.83
CA PRO A 482 22.52 -18.47 13.48
C PRO A 482 23.62 -17.39 13.42
N CYS A 483 23.92 -16.69 14.52
CA CYS A 483 24.76 -15.49 14.51
C CYS A 483 26.22 -15.76 14.86
N ALA A 484 26.48 -16.70 15.76
CA ALA A 484 27.82 -17.07 16.19
C ALA A 484 27.82 -18.51 16.69
N CYS A 485 28.95 -19.20 16.51
CA CYS A 485 29.21 -20.46 17.20
C CYS A 485 29.90 -20.13 18.51
N GLU A 486 29.47 -20.74 19.63
CA GLU A 486 30.25 -20.64 20.86
C GLU A 486 31.61 -21.32 20.62
N ASP A 487 32.70 -20.60 20.91
CA ASP A 487 34.03 -21.20 20.97
C ASP A 487 34.01 -22.24 22.09
N ARG A 488 34.06 -23.52 21.74
CA ARG A 488 34.16 -24.63 22.69
C ARG A 488 35.56 -24.77 23.26
#